data_AF-A0A9W6U750-F1
#
_entry.id   AF-A0A9W6U750-F1
#
_cell.length_a   1.000
_cell.length_b   1.000
_cell.length_c   1.000
_cell.angle_alpha   90.00
_cell.angle_beta   90.00
_cell.angle_gamma   90.00
#
_symmetry.space_group_name_H-M   'P 1'
#
loop_
_entity.id
_entity.type
_entity.pdbx_description
1 polymer ?
#
loop_
_entity_poly.entity_id
_entity_poly.type
_entity_poly.pdbx_seq_one_letter_code
_entity_poly.pdbx_strand_id
1 'polypeptide(L)'
;MEGQPVQLSKRGNDTTGSFQRDMNMVSVTCGPRPPSSRRNSTVPRQFNNVTFQTKDIMGLLSGIYYGSEASNDTSDQYGSHPNYSYRDLTPGFFHIAAANLLGLLNSTFVIVTDAGYEV
;
A
#
# COMPACT_ATOMS: atom_id res chain seq x y z
N MET A 1 15.65 8.24 18.18
CA MET A 1 14.76 7.98 17.04
C MET A 1 13.69 9.04 17.10
N GLU A 2 13.83 10.13 16.35
CA GLU A 2 12.80 11.16 16.28
C GLU A 2 11.61 10.59 15.50
N GLY A 3 10.44 10.49 16.14
CA GLY A 3 9.21 10.08 15.47
C GLY A 3 8.73 11.15 14.49
N GLN A 4 8.13 10.74 13.37
CA GLN A 4 7.60 11.66 12.38
C GLN A 4 6.55 12.62 12.99
N PRO A 5 6.49 13.88 12.52
CA PRO A 5 5.64 14.90 13.13
C PRO A 5 4.15 14.58 12.89
N VAL A 6 3.34 14.75 13.94
CA VAL A 6 1.87 14.69 13.84
C VAL A 6 1.37 16.02 13.30
N GLN A 7 0.63 16.01 12.19
CA GLN A 7 0.14 17.21 11.52
C GLN A 7 -1.38 17.37 11.68
N LEU A 8 -1.85 18.62 11.66
CA LEU A 8 -3.29 18.92 11.67
C LEU A 8 -3.86 18.70 10.26
N SER A 9 -4.64 17.65 10.09
CA SER A 9 -5.34 17.30 8.85
C SER A 9 -6.77 17.86 8.84
N LYS A 10 -7.15 18.54 7.76
CA LYS A 10 -8.49 19.13 7.53
C LYS A 10 -9.01 18.77 6.15
N ARG A 11 -10.30 18.48 6.04
CA ARG A 11 -10.98 18.36 4.75
C ARG A 11 -11.28 19.75 4.21
N GLY A 12 -11.39 19.89 2.89
CA GLY A 12 -11.32 21.19 2.21
C GLY A 12 -12.25 22.29 2.75
N ASN A 13 -13.47 21.95 3.19
CA ASN A 13 -14.43 22.91 3.72
C ASN A 13 -14.61 22.82 5.25
N ASP A 14 -13.80 22.04 5.94
CA ASP A 14 -13.99 21.78 7.37
C ASP A 14 -13.30 22.88 8.20
N THR A 15 -14.05 23.43 9.16
CA THR A 15 -13.53 24.42 10.12
C THR A 15 -12.66 23.76 11.20
N THR A 16 -12.90 22.49 11.50
CA THR A 16 -12.16 21.65 12.45
C THR A 16 -11.35 20.56 11.75
N GLY A 17 -10.35 20.00 12.42
CA GLY A 17 -9.45 18.98 11.89
C GLY A 17 -9.03 17.98 12.95
N SER A 18 -8.39 16.90 12.53
CA SER A 18 -7.79 15.92 13.44
C SER A 18 -6.28 15.91 13.29
N PHE A 19 -5.58 15.67 14.40
CA PHE A 19 -4.15 15.42 14.36
C PHE A 19 -3.93 14.01 13.85
N GLN A 20 -3.29 13.91 12.68
CA GLN A 20 -3.00 12.64 12.02
C GLN A 20 -1.49 12.52 11.81
N ARG A 21 -0.99 11.28 11.89
CA ARG A 21 0.34 10.98 11.37
C ARG A 21 0.22 10.86 9.86
N ASP A 22 1.18 11.41 9.13
CA ASP A 22 1.19 11.35 7.66
C ASP A 22 1.34 9.92 7.12
N MET A 23 1.63 8.94 7.98
CA MET A 23 1.77 7.52 7.66
C MET A 23 0.47 6.74 7.50
N ASN A 24 -0.70 7.35 7.70
CA ASN A 24 -1.99 6.67 7.47
C ASN A 24 -2.33 6.65 5.96
N MET A 25 -1.40 6.12 5.15
CA MET A 25 -1.42 6.15 3.70
C MET A 25 -1.58 4.72 3.14
N VAL A 26 -2.25 4.60 2.00
CA VAL A 26 -2.72 3.31 1.45
C VAL A 26 -1.62 2.51 0.71
N SER A 27 -0.37 2.56 1.19
CA SER A 27 0.84 2.04 0.52
C SER A 27 0.73 0.57 0.14
N VAL A 28 0.25 -0.28 1.06
CA VAL A 28 0.11 -1.73 0.82
C VAL A 28 -0.94 -2.03 -0.27
N THR A 29 -1.91 -1.15 -0.52
CA THR A 29 -2.99 -1.37 -1.51
C THR A 29 -2.70 -0.74 -2.87
N CYS A 30 -1.65 0.07 -2.96
CA CYS A 30 -1.08 0.47 -4.24
C CYS A 30 -0.09 -0.57 -4.81
N GLY A 31 0.35 -1.52 -3.97
CA GLY A 31 1.21 -2.66 -4.34
C GLY A 31 0.55 -4.03 -4.67
N PRO A 32 -0.74 -4.35 -4.39
CA PRO A 32 -1.17 -5.72 -4.47
C PRO A 32 -1.51 -6.07 -5.92
N ARG A 33 -0.68 -6.99 -6.44
CA ARG A 33 -0.81 -7.83 -7.65
C ARG A 33 0.15 -7.48 -8.80
N PRO A 34 1.06 -8.41 -9.16
CA PRO A 34 1.88 -8.34 -10.38
C PRO A 34 1.01 -8.22 -11.64
N PRO A 35 1.51 -7.58 -12.71
CA PRO A 35 0.73 -7.13 -13.84
C PRO A 35 0.40 -8.29 -14.80
N SER A 36 -0.61 -9.09 -14.50
CA SER A 36 -1.24 -9.94 -15.53
C SER A 36 -2.50 -9.30 -16.16
N SER A 37 -2.95 -8.14 -15.69
CA SER A 37 -4.14 -7.47 -16.26
C SER A 37 -4.16 -5.94 -16.19
N ARG A 38 -3.34 -5.28 -15.37
CA ARG A 38 -3.35 -3.81 -15.27
C ARG A 38 -2.27 -3.18 -16.14
N ARG A 39 -2.66 -2.80 -17.36
CA ARG A 39 -1.89 -1.81 -18.12
C ARG A 39 -2.12 -0.45 -17.49
N ASN A 40 -1.05 0.22 -17.08
CA ASN A 40 -1.13 1.61 -16.66
C ASN A 40 -1.62 2.45 -17.86
N SER A 41 -2.83 3.01 -17.76
CA SER A 41 -3.41 3.80 -18.84
C SER A 41 -2.89 5.22 -18.74
N THR A 42 -1.91 5.59 -19.56
CA THR A 42 -1.33 6.95 -19.60
C THR A 42 -2.27 8.00 -20.22
N VAL A 43 -3.38 7.56 -20.81
CA VAL A 43 -4.33 8.43 -21.52
C VAL A 43 -5.63 8.63 -20.71
N PRO A 44 -6.21 9.85 -20.71
CA PRO A 44 -7.50 10.12 -20.08
C PRO A 44 -8.65 9.28 -20.67
N ARG A 45 -9.65 8.96 -19.86
CA ARG A 45 -10.85 8.20 -20.27
C ARG A 45 -12.12 8.94 -19.92
N GLN A 46 -13.08 8.98 -20.84
CA GLN A 46 -14.40 9.54 -20.57
C GLN A 46 -15.41 8.43 -20.24
N PHE A 47 -16.21 8.65 -19.20
CA PHE A 47 -17.34 7.80 -18.83
C PHE A 47 -18.47 8.68 -18.30
N ASN A 48 -19.68 8.54 -18.85
CA ASN A 48 -20.85 9.35 -18.48
C ASN A 48 -20.57 10.87 -18.40
N ASN A 49 -19.93 11.42 -19.44
CA ASN A 49 -19.53 12.84 -19.53
C ASN A 49 -18.56 13.33 -18.43
N VAL A 50 -17.91 12.42 -17.71
CA VAL A 50 -16.82 12.73 -16.77
C VAL A 50 -15.50 12.24 -17.35
N THR A 51 -14.49 13.10 -17.35
CA THR A 51 -13.13 12.74 -17.77
C THR A 51 -12.32 12.29 -16.55
N PHE A 52 -11.89 11.04 -16.56
CA PHE A 52 -10.99 10.47 -15.57
C PHE A 52 -9.55 10.59 -16.06
N GLN A 53 -8.71 11.26 -15.28
CA GLN A 53 -7.27 11.23 -15.45
C GLN A 53 -6.72 9.89 -14.93
N THR A 54 -5.54 9.51 -15.39
CA THR A 54 -4.84 8.30 -14.90
C THR A 54 -4.75 8.26 -13.37
N LYS A 55 -4.45 9.41 -12.73
CA LYS A 55 -4.39 9.54 -11.27
C LYS A 55 -5.72 9.24 -10.58
N ASP A 56 -6.85 9.60 -11.18
CA ASP A 56 -8.18 9.43 -10.59
C ASP A 56 -8.54 7.95 -10.60
N ILE A 57 -8.21 7.25 -11.69
CA ILE A 57 -8.39 5.80 -11.82
C ILE A 57 -7.50 5.07 -10.80
N MET A 58 -6.24 5.47 -10.66
CA MET A 58 -5.33 4.85 -9.68
C MET A 58 -5.81 5.06 -8.24
N GLY A 59 -6.33 6.25 -7.91
CA GLY A 59 -6.93 6.53 -6.61
C GLY A 59 -8.15 5.65 -6.31
N LEU A 60 -9.08 5.51 -7.25
CA LEU A 60 -10.26 4.64 -7.11
C LEU A 60 -9.87 3.17 -6.92
N LEU A 61 -8.90 2.70 -7.70
CA LEU A 61 -8.43 1.33 -7.65
C LEU A 61 -7.72 1.00 -6.32
N SER A 62 -6.97 1.94 -5.75
CA SER A 62 -6.36 1.79 -4.43
C SER A 62 -7.42 1.76 -3.31
N GLY A 63 -8.47 2.58 -3.42
CA GLY A 63 -9.60 2.55 -2.48
C GLY A 63 -10.36 1.22 -2.48
N ILE A 64 -10.57 0.61 -3.65
CA ILE A 64 -11.19 -0.71 -3.76
C ILE A 64 -10.34 -1.79 -3.08
N TYR A 65 -9.02 -1.78 -3.30
CA TYR A 65 -8.13 -2.76 -2.67
C TYR A 65 -7.97 -2.57 -1.16
N TYR A 66 -8.10 -1.34 -0.67
CA TYR A 66 -8.11 -1.06 0.78
C TYR A 66 -9.35 -1.61 1.47
N GLY A 67 -10.52 -1.51 0.82
CA GLY A 67 -11.77 -2.01 1.38
C GLY A 67 -11.97 -3.52 1.21
N SER A 68 -11.15 -4.20 0.38
CA SER A 68 -11.24 -5.64 0.20
C SER A 68 -10.34 -6.35 1.20
N GLU A 69 -10.92 -7.00 2.21
CA GLU A 69 -10.15 -7.81 3.15
C GLU A 69 -9.45 -8.97 2.41
N ALA A 70 -8.12 -9.00 2.45
CA ALA A 70 -7.31 -10.09 1.90
C ALA A 70 -6.90 -11.13 2.96
N SER A 71 -7.14 -10.86 4.25
CA SER A 71 -6.64 -11.67 5.35
C SER A 71 -7.54 -11.58 6.59
N ASN A 72 -7.94 -12.74 7.15
CA ASN A 72 -8.63 -12.85 8.45
C ASN A 72 -7.65 -12.80 9.66
N ASP A 73 -6.45 -12.24 9.46
CA ASP A 73 -5.37 -12.29 10.46
C ASP A 73 -5.37 -11.03 11.33
N THR A 74 -5.11 -11.20 12.63
CA THR A 74 -5.12 -10.10 13.58
C THR A 74 -3.89 -9.22 13.38
N SER A 75 -4.11 -7.94 13.07
CA SER A 75 -3.04 -6.95 12.96
C SER A 75 -3.05 -6.00 14.16
N ASP A 76 -1.89 -5.47 14.50
CA ASP A 76 -1.76 -4.40 15.49
C ASP A 76 -2.23 -3.04 14.93
N GLN A 77 -2.13 -1.99 15.76
CA GLN A 77 -2.53 -0.63 15.37
C GLN A 77 -1.71 -0.03 14.22
N TYR A 78 -0.64 -0.71 13.80
CA TYR A 78 0.24 -0.34 12.70
C TYR A 78 0.10 -1.30 11.52
N GLY A 79 -0.91 -2.19 11.48
CA GLY A 79 -1.09 -3.13 10.35
C GLY A 79 -0.07 -4.27 10.31
N SER A 80 0.73 -4.46 11.37
CA SER A 80 1.70 -5.53 11.50
C SER A 80 1.14 -6.72 12.27
N HIS A 81 1.69 -7.91 12.04
CA HIS A 81 1.36 -9.08 12.86
C HIS A 81 1.86 -8.86 14.32
N PRO A 82 1.06 -9.15 15.36
CA PRO A 82 1.38 -8.82 16.75
C PRO A 82 2.61 -9.55 17.31
N ASN A 83 2.96 -10.69 16.72
CA ASN A 83 4.17 -11.45 17.10
C ASN A 83 5.35 -11.11 16.17
N TYR A 84 6.41 -10.55 16.77
CA TYR A 84 7.66 -10.13 16.12
C TYR A 84 8.31 -11.24 15.27
N SER A 85 8.18 -12.50 15.67
CA SER A 85 8.81 -13.63 14.97
C SER A 85 8.28 -13.83 13.54
N TYR A 86 7.09 -13.31 13.24
CA TYR A 86 6.51 -13.36 11.89
C TYR A 86 6.95 -12.19 11.00
N ARG A 87 7.73 -11.25 11.54
CA ARG A 87 8.21 -10.06 10.81
C ARG A 87 9.67 -10.18 10.39
N ASP A 88 10.44 -11.05 11.05
CA ASP A 88 11.86 -11.25 10.76
C ASP A 88 12.05 -12.12 9.52
N LEU A 89 12.64 -11.55 8.47
CA LEU A 89 13.01 -12.26 7.24
C LEU A 89 14.49 -12.60 7.25
N THR A 90 14.82 -13.89 7.15
CA THR A 90 16.23 -14.30 7.01
C THR A 90 16.77 -13.94 5.61
N PRO A 91 18.04 -13.52 5.48
CA PRO A 91 18.60 -13.12 4.20
C PRO A 91 18.66 -14.28 3.19
N GLY A 92 18.87 -15.51 3.66
CA GLY A 92 18.85 -16.71 2.81
C GLY A 92 17.47 -16.99 2.22
N PHE A 93 16.41 -16.86 3.03
CA PHE A 93 15.04 -16.99 2.56
C PHE A 93 14.70 -15.88 1.55
N PHE A 94 15.02 -14.63 1.87
CA PHE A 94 14.76 -13.50 0.96
C PHE A 94 15.45 -13.70 -0.39
N HIS A 95 16.72 -14.12 -0.39
CA HIS A 95 17.46 -14.35 -1.63
C HIS A 95 16.82 -15.45 -2.50
N ILE A 96 16.49 -16.60 -1.92
CA ILE A 96 15.87 -17.72 -2.65
C ILE A 96 14.49 -17.31 -3.18
N ALA A 97 13.67 -16.67 -2.35
CA ALA A 97 12.34 -16.23 -2.75
C ALA A 97 12.40 -15.18 -3.86
N ALA A 98 13.25 -14.15 -3.71
CA ALA A 98 13.39 -13.08 -4.71
C ALA A 98 13.95 -13.60 -6.03
N ALA A 99 15.00 -14.43 -6.01
CA ALA A 99 15.59 -15.01 -7.21
C ALA A 99 14.60 -15.90 -7.98
N ASN A 100 13.81 -16.71 -7.26
CA ASN A 100 12.81 -17.57 -7.90
C ASN A 100 11.63 -16.78 -8.43
N LEU A 101 11.07 -15.86 -7.65
CA LEU A 101 9.91 -15.07 -8.05
C LEU A 101 10.25 -14.18 -9.25
N LEU A 102 11.33 -13.39 -9.16
CA LEU A 102 11.72 -12.44 -10.20
C LEU A 102 12.39 -13.10 -11.40
N GLY A 103 13.23 -14.12 -11.16
CA GLY A 103 14.08 -14.71 -12.20
C GLY A 103 13.47 -15.91 -12.92
N LEU A 104 12.81 -16.83 -12.19
CA LEU A 104 12.29 -18.08 -12.75
C LEU A 104 10.79 -18.03 -13.03
N LEU A 105 10.02 -17.41 -12.14
CA LEU A 105 8.56 -17.43 -12.18
C LEU A 105 7.95 -16.21 -12.88
N ASN A 106 8.77 -15.23 -13.28
CA ASN A 106 8.33 -13.96 -13.88
C ASN A 106 7.20 -13.30 -13.08
N SER A 107 7.35 -13.29 -11.75
CA SER A 107 6.40 -12.76 -10.79
C SER A 107 7.08 -11.72 -9.91
N THR A 108 6.30 -10.84 -9.30
CA THR A 108 6.80 -9.79 -8.40
C THR A 108 6.12 -9.89 -7.05
N PHE A 109 6.65 -9.20 -6.04
CA PHE A 109 6.10 -9.20 -4.68
C PHE A 109 6.17 -7.80 -4.07
N VAL A 110 5.40 -7.59 -3.00
CA VAL A 110 5.41 -6.38 -2.17
C VAL A 110 6.17 -6.71 -0.88
N ILE A 111 7.04 -5.80 -0.45
CA ILE A 111 7.81 -5.94 0.78
C ILE A 111 7.84 -4.60 1.52
N VAL A 112 7.73 -4.65 2.86
CA VAL A 112 8.00 -3.49 3.71
C VAL A 112 9.50 -3.26 3.71
N THR A 113 9.93 -2.08 3.23
CA THR A 113 11.36 -1.76 3.05
C THR A 113 11.99 -1.06 4.25
N ASP A 114 11.16 -0.51 5.13
CA ASP A 114 11.61 0.06 6.40
C ASP A 114 11.48 -0.96 7.53
N ALA A 115 12.49 -1.05 8.38
CA ALA A 115 12.52 -1.97 9.52
C ALA A 115 11.92 -1.37 10.81
N GLY A 116 11.25 -0.22 10.68
CA GLY A 116 10.61 0.51 11.76
C GLY A 116 9.31 -0.13 12.26
N TYR A 117 8.56 0.65 13.03
CA TYR A 117 7.23 0.26 13.50
C TYR A 117 6.12 0.49 12.46
N GLU A 118 6.47 1.12 11.34
CA GLU A 118 5.54 1.59 10.31
C GLU A 118 5.54 0.62 9.13
N VAL A 119 4.39 0.46 8.47
CA VAL A 119 4.20 -0.38 7.27
C VAL A 119 3.45 0.37 6.17
#